data_AF-A0A4R8HQC9-F1
#
_entry.id   AF-A0A4R8HQC9-F1
#
_cell.length_a   1.000
_cell.length_b   1.000
_cell.length_c   1.000
_cell.angle_alpha   90.00
_cell.angle_beta   90.00
_cell.angle_gamma   90.00
#
_symmetry.space_group_name_H-M   'P 1'
#
loop_
_entity.id
_entity.type
_entity.pdbx_description
1 polymer ?
#
loop_
_entity_poly.entity_id
_entity_poly.type
_entity_poly.pdbx_seq_one_letter_code
_entity_poly.pdbx_strand_id
1 'polypeptide(L)'
;MKNRVFILLILLVIFSFSIQTEGVKAKVEGKAKEKVKDKINNEMQDKVQEKIEDGVKEEIEDQVKDKLKEEAEKQTKDKVKNNLQSKVKNKVDTENKEEERAKLTANRIRYKKDENLYLAYNNVHLDYDSNKVDSDKLKLDRNENIADFSGNVYLQRGQGDEIYSNKLKLDLDRDILVAKEDVKLDSTKKDKPLDLTSQYLKVWTDTNDMLAKDDVLVDYDGQHIKGQRLDYNNEKEEMVVSKEVELKEDGQILTSDKVTIYIEEGDFDALGNVEMEFDID
;
A
#
# COMPACT_ATOMS: atom_id res chain seq x y z
N MET A 1 16.59 -102.60 -23.69
CA MET A 1 17.55 -101.49 -23.82
C MET A 1 17.26 -100.56 -24.99
N LYS A 2 16.90 -101.03 -26.20
CA LYS A 2 16.71 -100.19 -27.40
C LYS A 2 15.61 -99.10 -27.28
N ASN A 3 14.46 -99.38 -26.66
CA ASN A 3 13.38 -98.37 -26.52
C ASN A 3 13.70 -97.22 -25.54
N ARG A 4 14.55 -97.44 -24.52
CA ARG A 4 14.91 -96.38 -23.56
C ARG A 4 15.91 -95.38 -24.17
N VAL A 5 16.80 -95.85 -25.03
CA VAL A 5 17.78 -95.01 -25.74
C VAL A 5 17.08 -94.13 -26.79
N PHE A 6 16.06 -94.66 -27.47
CA PHE A 6 15.30 -93.91 -28.47
C PHE A 6 14.47 -92.76 -27.86
N ILE A 7 13.84 -93.00 -26.71
CA ILE A 7 13.08 -91.97 -25.98
C ILE A 7 14.02 -90.87 -25.44
N LEU A 8 15.22 -91.23 -24.97
CA LEU A 8 16.20 -90.25 -24.48
C LEU A 8 16.72 -89.35 -25.62
N LEU A 9 16.92 -89.90 -26.81
CA LEU A 9 17.36 -89.15 -28.00
C LEU A 9 16.29 -88.15 -28.47
N ILE A 10 15.00 -88.55 -28.47
CA ILE A 10 13.91 -87.64 -28.81
C ILE A 10 13.80 -86.50 -27.80
N LEU A 11 13.91 -86.80 -26.49
CA LEU A 11 13.91 -85.77 -25.45
C LEU A 11 15.09 -84.80 -25.57
N LEU A 12 16.29 -85.28 -25.92
CA LEU A 12 17.48 -84.44 -26.15
C LEU A 12 17.32 -83.51 -27.36
N VAL A 13 16.69 -83.99 -28.44
CA VAL A 13 16.43 -83.16 -29.63
C VAL A 13 15.37 -82.09 -29.32
N ILE A 14 14.30 -82.45 -28.62
CA ILE A 14 13.26 -81.49 -28.19
C ILE A 14 13.85 -80.44 -27.23
N PHE A 15 14.67 -80.86 -26.28
CA PHE A 15 15.32 -79.96 -25.33
C PHE A 15 16.31 -79.01 -26.02
N SER A 16 17.11 -79.51 -26.97
CA SER A 16 18.04 -78.69 -27.76
C SER A 16 17.30 -77.67 -28.64
N PHE A 17 16.15 -78.04 -29.21
CA PHE A 17 15.32 -77.12 -30.01
C PHE A 17 14.65 -76.05 -29.14
N SER A 18 14.21 -76.40 -27.93
CA SER A 18 13.67 -75.46 -26.95
C SER A 18 14.71 -74.41 -26.52
N ILE A 19 15.95 -74.84 -26.24
CA ILE A 19 17.03 -73.92 -25.87
C ILE A 19 17.38 -72.96 -27.03
N GLN A 20 17.40 -73.44 -28.28
CA GLN A 20 17.66 -72.59 -29.44
C GLN A 20 16.56 -71.53 -29.66
N THR A 21 15.29 -71.90 -29.45
CA THR A 21 14.17 -70.96 -29.62
C THR A 21 14.16 -69.86 -28.55
N GLU A 22 14.48 -70.18 -27.30
CA GLU A 22 14.62 -69.17 -26.22
C GLU A 22 15.81 -68.23 -26.46
N GLY A 23 16.96 -68.75 -26.91
CA GLY A 23 18.13 -67.93 -27.23
C GLY A 23 17.90 -66.94 -28.38
N VAL A 24 17.13 -67.33 -29.40
CA VAL A 24 16.74 -66.43 -30.51
C VAL A 24 15.76 -65.36 -30.02
N LYS A 25 14.77 -65.74 -29.20
CA LYS A 25 13.78 -64.81 -28.66
C LYS A 25 14.42 -63.72 -27.79
N ALA A 26 15.33 -64.10 -26.89
CA ALA A 26 16.07 -63.15 -26.05
C ALA A 26 16.93 -62.18 -26.87
N LYS A 27 17.57 -62.66 -27.94
CA LYS A 27 18.44 -61.84 -28.81
C LYS A 27 17.66 -60.85 -29.67
N VAL A 28 16.44 -61.21 -30.10
CA VAL A 28 15.54 -60.33 -30.84
C VAL A 28 14.92 -59.28 -29.90
N GLU A 29 14.49 -59.67 -28.71
CA GLU A 29 13.93 -58.73 -27.71
C GLU A 29 14.97 -57.69 -27.25
N GLY A 30 16.21 -58.10 -27.01
CA GLY A 30 17.29 -57.17 -26.63
C GLY A 30 17.57 -56.12 -27.69
N LYS A 31 17.74 -56.55 -28.95
CA LYS A 31 17.99 -55.64 -30.09
C LYS A 31 16.81 -54.74 -30.42
N ALA A 32 15.59 -55.22 -30.24
CA ALA A 32 14.39 -54.40 -30.43
C ALA A 32 14.26 -53.34 -29.35
N LYS A 33 14.47 -53.70 -28.06
CA LYS A 33 14.44 -52.75 -26.94
C LYS A 33 15.49 -51.65 -27.05
N GLU A 34 16.72 -52.00 -27.43
CA GLU A 34 17.82 -51.05 -27.58
C GLU A 34 17.53 -50.03 -28.70
N LYS A 35 17.16 -50.50 -29.90
CA LYS A 35 16.82 -49.60 -31.02
C LYS A 35 15.61 -48.71 -30.76
N VAL A 36 14.60 -49.22 -30.06
CA VAL A 36 13.42 -48.42 -29.71
C VAL A 36 13.77 -47.37 -28.66
N LYS A 37 14.58 -47.73 -27.65
CA LYS A 37 15.00 -46.82 -26.59
C LYS A 37 15.87 -45.68 -27.13
N ASP A 38 16.84 -45.98 -28.00
CA ASP A 38 17.72 -44.96 -28.58
C ASP A 38 16.96 -44.00 -29.50
N LYS A 39 16.01 -44.53 -30.29
CA LYS A 39 15.25 -43.71 -31.23
C LYS A 39 14.24 -42.81 -30.51
N ILE A 40 13.59 -43.31 -29.45
CA ILE A 40 12.67 -42.50 -28.63
C ILE A 40 13.44 -41.43 -27.85
N ASN A 41 14.56 -41.77 -27.22
CA ASN A 41 15.31 -40.80 -26.43
C ASN A 41 15.83 -39.65 -27.28
N ASN A 42 16.49 -39.94 -28.40
CA ASN A 42 17.12 -38.89 -29.19
C ASN A 42 16.08 -38.05 -29.96
N GLU A 43 15.10 -38.67 -30.64
CA GLU A 43 14.13 -37.89 -31.42
C GLU A 43 13.11 -37.13 -30.55
N MET A 44 12.76 -37.62 -29.35
CA MET A 44 11.89 -36.86 -28.43
C MET A 44 12.65 -35.81 -27.65
N GLN A 45 13.88 -36.05 -27.17
CA GLN A 45 14.62 -35.01 -26.45
C GLN A 45 14.87 -33.80 -27.33
N ASP A 46 15.34 -34.00 -28.56
CA ASP A 46 15.68 -32.88 -29.45
C ASP A 46 14.43 -32.07 -29.81
N LYS A 47 13.32 -32.73 -30.17
CA LYS A 47 12.07 -32.05 -30.55
C LYS A 47 11.35 -31.37 -29.38
N VAL A 48 11.47 -31.92 -28.17
CA VAL A 48 10.88 -31.32 -26.97
C VAL A 48 11.72 -30.14 -26.52
N GLN A 49 13.06 -30.26 -26.57
CA GLN A 49 13.96 -29.20 -26.18
C GLN A 49 13.87 -28.00 -27.13
N GLU A 50 13.88 -28.23 -28.45
CA GLU A 50 13.75 -27.17 -29.45
C GLU A 50 12.41 -26.41 -29.34
N LYS A 51 11.28 -27.13 -29.18
CA LYS A 51 9.97 -26.48 -29.05
C LYS A 51 9.76 -25.74 -27.73
N ILE A 52 10.34 -26.23 -26.63
CA ILE A 52 10.23 -25.58 -25.33
C ILE A 52 11.18 -24.39 -25.26
N GLU A 53 12.44 -24.55 -25.69
CA GLU A 53 13.42 -23.47 -25.64
C GLU A 53 13.04 -22.31 -26.55
N ASP A 54 12.58 -22.55 -27.79
CA ASP A 54 12.26 -21.45 -28.69
C ASP A 54 10.89 -20.83 -28.36
N GLY A 55 9.85 -21.64 -28.15
CA GLY A 55 8.49 -21.14 -27.91
C GLY A 55 8.32 -20.45 -26.56
N VAL A 56 8.89 -21.02 -25.49
CA VAL A 56 8.76 -20.44 -24.14
C VAL A 56 9.66 -19.20 -24.00
N LYS A 57 10.83 -19.19 -24.65
CA LYS A 57 11.75 -18.06 -24.52
C LYS A 57 11.27 -16.84 -25.30
N GLU A 58 10.77 -17.00 -26.54
CA GLU A 58 10.20 -15.86 -27.27
C GLU A 58 8.93 -15.33 -26.59
N GLU A 59 8.00 -16.20 -26.21
CA GLU A 59 6.70 -15.76 -25.68
C GLU A 59 6.82 -15.15 -24.28
N ILE A 60 7.74 -15.65 -23.43
CA ILE A 60 8.00 -15.06 -22.11
C ILE A 60 8.87 -13.80 -22.24
N GLU A 61 9.94 -13.78 -23.05
CA GLU A 61 10.78 -12.58 -23.13
C GLU A 61 10.00 -11.37 -23.64
N ASP A 62 9.16 -11.53 -24.66
CA ASP A 62 8.41 -10.42 -25.24
C ASP A 62 7.25 -9.98 -24.34
N GLN A 63 6.41 -10.92 -23.87
CA GLN A 63 5.26 -10.55 -23.04
C GLN A 63 5.65 -10.01 -21.65
N VAL A 64 6.74 -10.51 -21.07
CA VAL A 64 7.20 -10.07 -19.74
C VAL A 64 7.99 -8.78 -19.85
N LYS A 65 8.87 -8.60 -20.85
CA LYS A 65 9.59 -7.31 -21.00
C LYS A 65 8.62 -6.17 -21.29
N ASP A 66 7.68 -6.35 -22.21
CA ASP A 66 6.84 -5.23 -22.62
C ASP A 66 5.88 -4.82 -21.51
N LYS A 67 5.23 -5.79 -20.83
CA LYS A 67 4.37 -5.49 -19.68
C LYS A 67 5.13 -4.88 -18.51
N LEU A 68 6.28 -5.46 -18.13
CA LEU A 68 7.07 -4.92 -17.01
C LEU A 68 7.63 -3.53 -17.34
N LYS A 69 8.04 -3.28 -18.59
CA LYS A 69 8.55 -1.99 -19.00
C LYS A 69 7.46 -0.93 -19.02
N GLU A 70 6.28 -1.25 -19.55
CA GLU A 70 5.15 -0.33 -19.62
C GLU A 70 4.59 0.00 -18.22
N GLU A 71 4.47 -1.01 -17.36
CA GLU A 71 3.98 -0.87 -15.99
C GLU A 71 5.00 -0.12 -15.11
N ALA A 72 6.29 -0.43 -15.23
CA ALA A 72 7.35 0.32 -14.55
C ALA A 72 7.47 1.75 -15.07
N GLU A 73 7.38 2.00 -16.38
CA GLU A 73 7.41 3.35 -16.94
C GLU A 73 6.21 4.16 -16.47
N LYS A 74 5.00 3.58 -16.43
CA LYS A 74 3.79 4.24 -15.95
C LYS A 74 3.88 4.57 -14.46
N GLN A 75 4.20 3.60 -13.62
CA GLN A 75 4.38 3.80 -12.18
C GLN A 75 5.48 4.82 -11.87
N THR A 76 6.61 4.75 -12.57
CA THR A 76 7.73 5.69 -12.36
C THR A 76 7.33 7.09 -12.82
N LYS A 77 6.68 7.23 -13.97
CA LYS A 77 6.28 8.53 -14.51
C LYS A 77 5.21 9.20 -13.65
N ASP A 78 4.24 8.46 -13.14
CA ASP A 78 3.18 9.00 -12.28
C ASP A 78 3.74 9.36 -10.89
N LYS A 79 4.58 8.50 -10.27
CA LYS A 79 5.25 8.83 -9.00
C LYS A 79 6.19 10.02 -9.14
N VAL A 80 7.03 10.04 -10.17
CA VAL A 80 7.98 11.14 -10.41
C VAL A 80 7.23 12.43 -10.74
N LYS A 81 6.17 12.38 -11.56
CA LYS A 81 5.39 13.56 -11.91
C LYS A 81 4.62 14.10 -10.70
N ASN A 82 3.97 13.26 -9.90
CA ASN A 82 3.20 13.72 -8.74
C ASN A 82 4.10 14.20 -7.60
N ASN A 83 5.19 13.49 -7.29
CA ASN A 83 6.15 13.90 -6.26
C ASN A 83 6.98 15.11 -6.67
N LEU A 84 7.41 15.20 -7.93
CA LEU A 84 8.10 16.40 -8.40
C LEU A 84 7.13 17.56 -8.57
N GLN A 85 5.91 17.38 -9.08
CA GLN A 85 4.96 18.50 -9.18
C GLN A 85 4.59 19.03 -7.80
N SER A 86 4.32 18.18 -6.81
CA SER A 86 4.05 18.64 -5.44
C SER A 86 5.27 19.30 -4.79
N LYS A 87 6.46 18.68 -4.84
CA LYS A 87 7.70 19.27 -4.26
C LYS A 87 8.19 20.50 -5.00
N VAL A 88 8.11 20.54 -6.33
CA VAL A 88 8.52 21.69 -7.15
C VAL A 88 7.49 22.80 -7.05
N LYS A 89 6.18 22.52 -7.03
CA LYS A 89 5.17 23.55 -6.78
C LYS A 89 5.34 24.15 -5.38
N ASN A 90 5.48 23.32 -4.35
CA ASN A 90 5.75 23.79 -2.99
C ASN A 90 7.06 24.60 -2.89
N LYS A 91 8.15 24.19 -3.56
CA LYS A 91 9.45 24.90 -3.56
C LYS A 91 9.48 26.17 -4.41
N VAL A 92 8.90 26.15 -5.61
CA VAL A 92 8.86 27.29 -6.52
C VAL A 92 7.88 28.35 -6.00
N ASP A 93 6.80 27.94 -5.33
CA ASP A 93 5.93 28.86 -4.59
C ASP A 93 6.64 29.44 -3.34
N THR A 94 7.63 28.76 -2.75
CA THR A 94 8.45 29.34 -1.65
C THR A 94 9.55 30.28 -2.13
N GLU A 95 10.14 30.05 -3.31
CA GLU A 95 11.25 30.88 -3.84
C GLU A 95 10.78 32.16 -4.55
N ASN A 96 9.49 32.25 -4.94
CA ASN A 96 8.89 33.44 -5.57
C ASN A 96 7.87 34.21 -4.70
N LYS A 97 7.77 33.91 -3.40
CA LYS A 97 6.95 34.70 -2.48
C LYS A 97 7.48 36.14 -2.43
N GLU A 98 6.82 37.06 -3.13
CA GLU A 98 6.56 38.37 -2.54
C GLU A 98 6.15 38.09 -1.09
N GLU A 99 6.84 38.64 -0.09
CA GLU A 99 6.58 38.35 1.33
C GLU A 99 5.07 38.36 1.60
N GLU A 100 4.43 37.19 1.60
CA GLU A 100 2.99 37.09 1.81
C GLU A 100 2.77 37.43 3.28
N ARG A 101 2.42 38.69 3.50
CA ARG A 101 2.21 39.22 4.84
C ARG A 101 1.00 38.53 5.43
N ALA A 102 1.22 37.76 6.48
CA ALA A 102 0.14 37.22 7.28
C ALA A 102 -0.78 38.37 7.74
N LYS A 103 -2.09 38.17 7.60
CA LYS A 103 -3.11 39.17 7.93
C LYS A 103 -3.95 38.66 9.10
N LEU A 104 -3.89 39.38 10.21
CA LEU A 104 -4.67 39.09 11.42
C LEU A 104 -5.77 40.14 11.59
N THR A 105 -7.02 39.70 11.72
CA THR A 105 -8.16 40.55 12.08
C THR A 105 -8.90 39.95 13.27
N ALA A 106 -9.40 40.81 14.16
CA ALA A 106 -10.25 40.43 15.30
C ALA A 106 -10.98 41.66 15.82
N ASN A 107 -12.00 41.46 16.66
CA ASN A 107 -12.67 42.57 17.33
C ASN A 107 -11.72 43.32 18.30
N ARG A 108 -10.76 42.61 18.88
CA ARG A 108 -9.75 43.19 19.77
C ARG A 108 -8.41 42.50 19.59
N ILE A 109 -7.37 43.30 19.37
CA ILE A 109 -5.97 42.86 19.40
C ILE A 109 -5.23 43.63 20.48
N ARG A 110 -4.46 42.91 21.31
CA ARG A 110 -3.50 43.47 22.28
C ARG A 110 -2.12 42.96 21.92
N TYR A 111 -1.20 43.88 21.65
CA TYR A 111 0.20 43.58 21.49
C TYR A 111 0.95 43.90 22.78
N LYS A 112 1.74 42.94 23.27
CA LYS A 112 2.66 43.11 24.38
C LYS A 112 4.08 43.15 23.85
N LYS A 113 4.65 44.35 23.76
CA LYS A 113 5.95 44.58 23.13
C LYS A 113 7.09 43.82 23.80
N ASP A 114 7.14 43.81 25.13
CA ASP A 114 8.24 43.20 25.88
C ASP A 114 8.26 41.66 25.77
N GLU A 115 7.10 41.07 25.48
CA GLU A 115 6.92 39.63 25.26
C GLU A 115 6.91 39.27 23.77
N ASN A 116 6.91 40.25 22.87
CA ASN A 116 6.66 40.08 21.42
C ASN A 116 5.42 39.22 21.13
N LEU A 117 4.34 39.48 21.88
CA LEU A 117 3.15 38.63 21.95
C LEU A 117 1.90 39.36 21.47
N TYR A 118 1.16 38.75 20.55
CA TYR A 118 -0.15 39.20 20.11
C TYR A 118 -1.25 38.36 20.75
N LEU A 119 -2.26 39.03 21.28
CA LEU A 119 -3.46 38.42 21.83
C LEU A 119 -4.67 38.96 21.08
N ALA A 120 -5.40 38.10 20.38
CA ALA A 120 -6.60 38.47 19.64
C ALA A 120 -7.83 37.78 20.24
N TYR A 121 -8.96 38.48 20.25
CA TYR A 121 -10.20 38.02 20.87
C TYR A 121 -11.42 38.38 20.03
N ASN A 122 -12.35 37.43 19.95
CA ASN A 122 -13.64 37.43 19.27
C ASN A 122 -13.52 37.67 17.76
N ASN A 123 -14.08 36.76 16.96
CA ASN A 123 -14.02 36.79 15.50
C ASN A 123 -12.57 36.91 15.00
N VAL A 124 -11.68 36.08 15.55
CA VAL A 124 -10.28 36.06 15.14
C VAL A 124 -10.18 35.35 13.80
N HIS A 125 -9.57 36.01 12.82
CA HIS A 125 -9.27 35.46 11.51
C HIS A 125 -7.79 35.71 11.20
N LEU A 126 -7.03 34.65 10.93
CA LEU A 126 -5.65 34.69 10.47
C LEU A 126 -5.56 34.09 9.06
N ASP A 127 -5.11 34.90 8.11
CA ASP A 127 -4.73 34.46 6.77
C ASP A 127 -3.20 34.42 6.70
N TYR A 128 -2.62 33.25 6.42
CA TYR A 128 -1.17 33.04 6.33
C TYR A 128 -0.85 31.87 5.40
N ASP A 129 0.09 32.07 4.48
CA ASP A 129 0.64 30.99 3.64
C ASP A 129 -0.44 30.09 2.98
N SER A 130 -1.41 30.70 2.30
CA SER A 130 -2.59 30.03 1.73
C SER A 130 -3.51 29.30 2.72
N ASN A 131 -3.28 29.41 4.01
CA ASN A 131 -4.12 28.87 5.08
C ASN A 131 -4.95 29.98 5.73
N LYS A 132 -6.15 29.62 6.16
CA LYS A 132 -7.07 30.52 6.87
C LYS A 132 -7.53 29.88 8.15
N VAL A 133 -7.43 30.60 9.26
CA VAL A 133 -7.86 30.12 10.58
C VAL A 133 -8.84 31.10 11.19
N ASP A 134 -10.03 30.60 11.51
CA ASP A 134 -11.05 31.28 12.28
C ASP A 134 -11.12 30.72 13.70
N SER A 135 -11.32 31.58 14.70
CA SER A 135 -11.49 31.17 16.11
C SER A 135 -12.03 32.29 17.01
N ASP A 136 -12.33 31.96 18.26
CA ASP A 136 -12.66 32.94 19.28
C ASP A 136 -11.43 33.67 19.83
N LYS A 137 -10.27 33.01 19.90
CA LYS A 137 -9.07 33.56 20.54
C LYS A 137 -7.80 33.07 19.85
N LEU A 138 -6.82 33.96 19.76
CA LEU A 138 -5.45 33.65 19.34
C LEU A 138 -4.44 34.24 20.32
N LYS A 139 -3.44 33.43 20.63
CA LYS A 139 -2.16 33.86 21.21
C LYS A 139 -1.06 33.58 20.18
N LEU A 140 -0.44 34.61 19.63
CA LEU A 140 0.65 34.51 18.67
C LEU A 140 1.95 35.04 19.29
N ASP A 141 2.86 34.12 19.59
CA ASP A 141 4.21 34.41 20.06
C ASP A 141 5.15 34.55 18.86
N ARG A 142 5.72 35.74 18.67
CA ARG A 142 6.60 36.02 17.53
C ARG A 142 8.08 35.73 17.81
N ASN A 143 8.45 35.40 19.04
CA ASN A 143 9.80 34.91 19.33
C ASN A 143 9.92 33.42 19.00
N GLU A 144 8.87 32.66 19.30
CA GLU A 144 8.80 31.22 19.02
C GLU A 144 8.11 30.91 17.68
N ASN A 145 7.49 31.91 17.03
CA ASN A 145 6.64 31.75 15.83
C ASN A 145 5.54 30.68 16.03
N ILE A 146 4.91 30.71 17.20
CA ILE A 146 3.84 29.80 17.59
C ILE A 146 2.51 30.54 17.68
N ALA A 147 1.48 29.98 17.05
CA ALA A 147 0.10 30.46 17.15
C ALA A 147 -0.76 29.43 17.88
N ASP A 148 -1.27 29.78 19.05
CA ASP A 148 -2.24 29.00 19.82
C ASP A 148 -3.65 29.60 19.64
N PHE A 149 -4.53 28.89 18.95
CA PHE A 149 -5.94 29.23 18.77
C PHE A 149 -6.82 28.43 19.73
N SER A 150 -7.93 29.04 20.16
CA SER A 150 -8.91 28.34 20.99
C SER A 150 -10.32 28.89 20.83
N GLY A 151 -11.30 27.99 21.00
CA GLY A 151 -12.73 28.25 20.87
C GLY A 151 -13.17 28.27 19.41
N ASN A 152 -14.04 27.32 19.05
CA ASN A 152 -14.63 27.20 17.72
C ASN A 152 -13.59 27.34 16.58
N VAL A 153 -12.50 26.59 16.66
CA VAL A 153 -11.41 26.73 15.70
C VAL A 153 -11.79 26.02 14.41
N TYR A 154 -11.65 26.75 13.30
CA TYR A 154 -11.77 26.24 11.95
C TYR A 154 -10.53 26.64 11.16
N LEU A 155 -9.82 25.66 10.60
CA LEU A 155 -8.68 25.86 9.72
C LEU A 155 -9.03 25.32 8.33
N GLN A 156 -8.87 26.16 7.31
CA GLN A 156 -8.85 25.78 5.92
C GLN A 156 -7.42 25.82 5.40
N ARG A 157 -6.88 24.68 4.97
CA ARG A 157 -5.52 24.59 4.41
C ARG A 157 -5.53 24.86 2.91
N GLY A 158 -4.46 25.46 2.38
CA GLY A 158 -4.36 25.81 0.96
C GLY A 158 -4.47 24.62 -0.01
N GLN A 159 -4.16 23.41 0.46
CA GLN A 159 -4.28 22.18 -0.31
C GLN A 159 -5.68 21.52 -0.27
N GLY A 160 -6.63 22.08 0.49
CA GLY A 160 -8.03 21.65 0.51
C GLY A 160 -8.50 20.98 1.80
N ASP A 161 -7.62 20.65 2.75
CA ASP A 161 -8.04 20.07 4.03
C ASP A 161 -8.78 21.09 4.89
N GLU A 162 -9.85 20.66 5.54
CA GLU A 162 -10.59 21.42 6.54
C GLU A 162 -10.47 20.76 7.91
N ILE A 163 -10.07 21.52 8.93
CA ILE A 163 -9.87 21.01 10.30
C ILE A 163 -10.70 21.84 11.28
N TYR A 164 -11.56 21.16 12.03
CA TYR A 164 -12.37 21.72 13.10
C TYR A 164 -11.86 21.20 14.45
N SER A 165 -11.79 22.07 15.46
CA SER A 165 -11.40 21.68 16.82
C SER A 165 -11.70 22.77 17.85
N ASN A 166 -11.59 22.47 19.14
CA ASN A 166 -11.64 23.50 20.18
C ASN A 166 -10.28 24.19 20.40
N LYS A 167 -9.17 23.52 20.07
CA LYS A 167 -7.81 24.06 20.20
C LYS A 167 -6.95 23.68 19.02
N LEU A 168 -6.19 24.65 18.53
CA LEU A 168 -5.21 24.45 17.47
C LEU A 168 -3.91 25.14 17.85
N LYS A 169 -2.79 24.43 17.71
CA LYS A 169 -1.45 24.99 17.82
C LYS A 169 -0.74 24.87 16.48
N LEU A 170 -0.19 25.97 15.99
CA LEU A 170 0.68 26.01 14.82
C LEU A 170 2.09 26.39 15.26
N ASP A 171 3.07 25.56 14.90
CA ASP A 171 4.50 25.84 15.01
C ASP A 171 5.00 26.14 13.59
N LEU A 172 5.07 27.45 13.26
CA LEU A 172 5.32 27.91 11.90
C LEU A 172 6.77 27.67 11.45
N ASP A 173 7.71 27.52 12.39
CA ASP A 173 9.11 27.25 12.08
C ASP A 173 9.36 25.76 11.85
N ARG A 174 8.55 24.89 12.45
CA ARG A 174 8.71 23.42 12.37
C ARG A 174 7.75 22.74 11.43
N ASP A 175 6.89 23.48 10.73
CA ASP A 175 5.84 22.92 9.86
C ASP A 175 4.98 21.88 10.60
N ILE A 176 4.54 22.21 11.82
CA ILE A 176 3.72 21.32 12.65
C ILE A 176 2.42 22.00 13.05
N LEU A 177 1.33 21.29 12.82
CA LEU A 177 0.00 21.60 13.32
C LEU A 177 -0.43 20.55 14.35
N VAL A 178 -1.05 21.00 15.44
CA VAL A 178 -1.68 20.13 16.45
C VAL A 178 -3.06 20.64 16.80
N ALA A 179 -4.11 19.93 16.39
CA ALA A 179 -5.49 20.14 16.78
C ALA A 179 -5.88 19.21 17.94
N LYS A 180 -6.71 19.69 18.86
CA LYS A 180 -7.16 18.96 20.04
C LYS A 180 -8.60 19.30 20.40
N GLU A 181 -9.23 18.38 21.13
CA GLU A 181 -10.58 18.50 21.69
C GLU A 181 -11.64 18.60 20.60
N ASP A 182 -12.38 17.49 20.39
CA ASP A 182 -13.42 17.34 19.36
C ASP A 182 -12.90 17.65 17.94
N VAL A 183 -11.83 16.98 17.53
CA VAL A 183 -11.20 17.20 16.23
C VAL A 183 -12.01 16.52 15.13
N LYS A 184 -12.30 17.25 14.06
CA LYS A 184 -12.77 16.74 12.78
C LYS A 184 -11.84 17.19 11.67
N LEU A 185 -11.47 16.29 10.78
CA LEU A 185 -10.72 16.55 9.56
C LEU A 185 -11.56 16.07 8.38
N ASP A 186 -11.81 16.98 7.44
CA ASP A 186 -12.41 16.66 6.15
C ASP A 186 -11.31 16.87 5.10
N SER A 187 -10.97 15.81 4.36
CA SER A 187 -9.86 15.79 3.39
C SER A 187 -10.25 15.00 2.14
N THR A 188 -9.39 15.05 1.12
CA THR A 188 -9.52 14.24 -0.09
C THR A 188 -8.22 13.48 -0.31
N LYS A 189 -8.30 12.16 -0.44
CA LYS A 189 -7.18 11.26 -0.77
C LYS A 189 -7.54 10.46 -2.02
N LYS A 190 -6.73 10.56 -3.08
CA LYS A 190 -6.99 9.91 -4.38
C LYS A 190 -8.37 10.19 -4.95
N ASP A 191 -8.77 11.47 -4.93
CA ASP A 191 -10.09 11.93 -5.38
C ASP A 191 -11.28 11.32 -4.62
N LYS A 192 -11.03 10.64 -3.50
CA LYS A 192 -12.03 10.10 -2.59
C LYS A 192 -12.07 10.90 -1.29
N PRO A 193 -13.26 11.17 -0.73
CA PRO A 193 -13.38 11.86 0.55
C PRO A 193 -12.79 11.00 1.68
N LEU A 194 -12.12 11.66 2.61
CA LEU A 194 -11.61 11.11 3.84
C LEU A 194 -12.11 11.98 5.00
N ASP A 195 -13.01 11.43 5.81
CA ASP A 195 -13.46 12.07 7.04
C ASP A 195 -12.79 11.39 8.23
N LEU A 196 -12.23 12.18 9.15
CA LEU A 196 -11.57 11.68 10.35
C LEU A 196 -12.06 12.46 11.56
N THR A 197 -12.37 11.76 12.65
CA THR A 197 -12.63 12.37 13.97
C THR A 197 -11.72 11.76 15.04
N SER A 198 -11.34 12.57 16.03
CA SER A 198 -10.48 12.15 17.16
C SER A 198 -10.43 13.22 18.25
N GLN A 199 -9.78 12.94 19.39
CA GLN A 199 -9.48 13.98 20.41
C GLN A 199 -8.16 14.71 20.16
N TYR A 200 -7.29 14.16 19.32
CA TYR A 200 -5.98 14.71 19.01
C TYR A 200 -5.61 14.41 17.56
N LEU A 201 -5.20 15.44 16.83
CA LEU A 201 -4.61 15.31 15.50
C LEU A 201 -3.33 16.12 15.44
N LYS A 202 -2.24 15.48 15.03
CA LYS A 202 -1.00 16.16 14.64
C LYS A 202 -0.77 15.95 13.16
N VAL A 203 -0.38 17.02 12.47
CA VAL A 203 0.01 16.98 11.07
C VAL A 203 1.39 17.61 10.95
N TRP A 204 2.27 16.94 10.23
CA TRP A 204 3.53 17.51 9.75
C TRP A 204 3.24 18.11 8.38
N THR A 205 3.19 19.43 8.26
CA THR A 205 2.63 20.11 7.09
C THR A 205 3.55 20.10 5.88
N ASP A 206 4.84 19.82 6.08
CA ASP A 206 5.85 19.64 5.03
C ASP A 206 5.68 18.32 4.25
N THR A 207 5.31 17.26 4.97
CA THR A 207 5.18 15.88 4.48
C THR A 207 3.72 15.47 4.28
N ASN A 208 2.80 16.14 4.98
CA ASN A 208 1.39 15.75 5.15
C ASN A 208 1.17 14.42 5.87
N ASP A 209 2.17 13.93 6.61
CA ASP A 209 1.99 12.82 7.53
C ASP A 209 1.06 13.24 8.67
N MET A 210 0.24 12.30 9.15
CA MET A 210 -0.74 12.57 10.20
C MET A 210 -0.67 11.54 11.31
N LEU A 211 -0.95 12.02 12.52
CA LEU A 211 -1.11 11.19 13.70
C LEU A 211 -2.37 11.61 14.43
N ALA A 212 -3.38 10.73 14.44
CA ALA A 212 -4.58 10.87 15.25
C ALA A 212 -4.57 9.93 16.47
N LYS A 213 -5.17 10.36 17.57
CA LYS A 213 -5.28 9.57 18.80
C LYS A 213 -6.60 9.82 19.52
N ASP A 214 -7.01 8.80 20.26
CA ASP A 214 -8.12 8.75 21.19
C ASP A 214 -9.47 8.97 20.47
N ASP A 215 -10.33 7.94 20.53
CA ASP A 215 -11.62 7.89 19.82
C ASP A 215 -11.49 8.17 18.30
N VAL A 216 -10.54 7.49 17.65
CA VAL A 216 -10.31 7.66 16.22
C VAL A 216 -11.41 6.96 15.42
N LEU A 217 -12.12 7.73 14.60
CA LEU A 217 -13.07 7.23 13.60
C LEU A 217 -12.64 7.75 12.24
N VAL A 218 -12.65 6.88 11.24
CA VAL A 218 -12.24 7.17 9.87
C VAL A 218 -13.29 6.62 8.92
N ASP A 219 -13.77 7.48 8.03
CA ASP A 219 -14.63 7.09 6.92
C ASP A 219 -13.85 7.34 5.62
N TYR A 220 -13.55 6.26 4.90
CA TYR A 220 -12.78 6.32 3.66
C TYR A 220 -13.24 5.24 2.69
N ASP A 221 -13.62 5.61 1.46
CA ASP A 221 -13.97 4.66 0.40
C ASP A 221 -15.05 3.62 0.78
N GLY A 222 -16.02 4.01 1.63
CA GLY A 222 -17.06 3.10 2.13
C GLY A 222 -16.65 2.26 3.34
N GLN A 223 -15.38 2.31 3.73
CA GLN A 223 -14.86 1.68 4.94
C GLN A 223 -15.06 2.60 6.14
N HIS A 224 -15.69 2.07 7.17
CA HIS A 224 -15.90 2.72 8.45
C HIS A 224 -14.97 2.08 9.49
N ILE A 225 -13.89 2.76 9.85
CA ILE A 225 -12.85 2.22 10.72
C ILE A 225 -12.84 2.95 12.06
N LYS A 226 -12.79 2.20 13.16
CA LYS A 226 -12.62 2.72 14.52
C LYS A 226 -11.31 2.21 15.12
N GLY A 227 -10.73 2.99 16.01
CA GLY A 227 -9.59 2.56 16.84
C GLY A 227 -9.14 3.64 17.81
N GLN A 228 -8.01 3.44 18.48
CA GLN A 228 -7.47 4.45 19.42
C GLN A 228 -6.32 5.27 18.86
N ARG A 229 -5.78 4.89 17.69
CA ARG A 229 -4.66 5.57 17.06
C ARG A 229 -4.68 5.35 15.56
N LEU A 230 -4.42 6.41 14.81
CA LEU A 230 -4.12 6.34 13.39
C LEU A 230 -2.76 7.00 13.10
N ASP A 231 -1.94 6.32 12.32
CA ASP A 231 -0.75 6.88 11.68
C ASP A 231 -0.98 6.86 10.17
N TYR A 232 -0.93 8.03 9.54
CA TYR A 232 -0.97 8.17 8.09
C TYR A 232 0.40 8.60 7.58
N ASN A 233 0.92 7.84 6.62
CA ASN A 233 2.13 8.20 5.89
C ASN A 233 1.76 8.61 4.47
N ASN A 234 2.04 9.86 4.12
CA ASN A 234 1.65 10.42 2.83
C ASN A 234 2.54 9.92 1.67
N GLU A 235 3.82 9.62 1.92
CA GLU A 235 4.73 9.12 0.88
C GLU A 235 4.39 7.69 0.44
N LYS A 236 4.01 6.84 1.39
CA LYS A 236 3.59 5.46 1.15
C LYS A 236 2.10 5.32 0.85
N GLU A 237 1.33 6.36 1.14
CA GLU A 237 -0.13 6.36 1.10
C GLU A 237 -0.74 5.22 1.93
N GLU A 238 -0.21 5.05 3.14
CA GLU A 238 -0.61 4.02 4.10
C GLU A 238 -1.35 4.64 5.29
N MET A 239 -2.52 4.11 5.64
CA MET A 239 -3.21 4.41 6.91
C MET A 239 -3.14 3.22 7.85
N VAL A 240 -2.52 3.39 9.01
CA VAL A 240 -2.44 2.36 10.03
C VAL A 240 -3.33 2.73 11.20
N VAL A 241 -4.42 2.00 11.39
CA VAL A 241 -5.30 2.11 12.56
C VAL A 241 -4.92 1.01 13.55
N SER A 242 -4.84 1.34 14.84
CA SER A 242 -4.40 0.40 15.86
C SER A 242 -5.12 0.57 17.19
N LYS A 243 -5.11 -0.53 17.95
CA LYS A 243 -5.77 -0.76 19.25
C LYS A 243 -7.28 -0.74 19.14
N GLU A 244 -7.89 -1.90 19.43
CA GLU A 244 -9.34 -2.09 19.42
C GLU A 244 -9.94 -1.69 18.07
N VAL A 245 -9.36 -2.21 16.98
CA VAL A 245 -9.78 -1.84 15.64
C VAL A 245 -11.06 -2.56 15.28
N GLU A 246 -12.06 -1.81 14.83
CA GLU A 246 -13.30 -2.32 14.22
C GLU A 246 -13.39 -1.69 12.82
N LEU A 247 -13.41 -2.50 11.77
CA LEU A 247 -13.61 -2.08 10.39
C LEU A 247 -14.96 -2.63 9.92
N LYS A 248 -15.77 -1.78 9.26
CA LYS A 248 -17.02 -2.19 8.62
C LYS A 248 -17.04 -1.76 7.17
N GLU A 249 -17.40 -2.68 6.29
CA GLU A 249 -17.48 -2.48 4.85
C GLU A 249 -18.54 -3.45 4.29
N ASP A 250 -19.51 -2.94 3.52
CA ASP A 250 -20.55 -3.75 2.86
C ASP A 250 -21.28 -4.77 3.76
N GLY A 251 -21.53 -4.40 5.02
CA GLY A 251 -22.20 -5.27 6.00
C GLY A 251 -21.29 -6.30 6.68
N GLN A 252 -20.04 -6.41 6.23
CA GLN A 252 -19.01 -7.22 6.88
C GLN A 252 -18.40 -6.44 8.05
N ILE A 253 -18.01 -7.17 9.09
CA ILE A 253 -17.37 -6.60 10.28
C ILE A 253 -16.05 -7.34 10.50
N LEU A 254 -14.98 -6.59 10.64
CA LEU A 254 -13.66 -7.10 11.01
C LEU A 254 -13.20 -6.45 12.31
N THR A 255 -12.68 -7.24 13.24
CA THR A 255 -11.99 -6.73 14.43
C THR A 255 -10.55 -7.22 14.45
N SER A 256 -9.62 -6.39 14.93
CA SER A 256 -8.21 -6.76 15.09
C SER A 256 -7.45 -5.79 16.01
N ASP A 257 -6.20 -6.13 16.34
CA ASP A 257 -5.30 -5.23 17.08
C ASP A 257 -4.80 -4.08 16.19
N LYS A 258 -4.69 -4.31 14.87
CA LYS A 258 -4.17 -3.37 13.88
C LYS A 258 -4.72 -3.66 12.48
N VAL A 259 -5.14 -2.61 11.78
CA VAL A 259 -5.40 -2.61 10.34
C VAL A 259 -4.46 -1.65 9.62
N THR A 260 -3.88 -2.08 8.51
CA THR A 260 -3.15 -1.22 7.57
C THR A 260 -3.95 -1.14 6.27
N ILE A 261 -4.31 0.06 5.83
CA ILE A 261 -5.00 0.31 4.56
C ILE A 261 -3.98 0.90 3.59
N TYR A 262 -3.88 0.29 2.40
CA TYR A 262 -3.00 0.73 1.33
C TYR A 262 -3.83 1.52 0.30
N ILE A 263 -3.79 2.85 0.38
CA ILE A 263 -4.72 3.72 -0.38
C ILE A 263 -4.59 3.55 -1.91
N GLU A 264 -3.38 3.34 -2.43
CA GLU A 264 -3.16 3.10 -3.86
C GLU A 264 -3.76 1.79 -4.35
N GLU A 265 -3.64 0.74 -3.54
CA GLU A 265 -3.99 -0.62 -3.92
C GLU A 265 -5.48 -0.88 -3.69
N GLY A 266 -6.08 -0.20 -2.71
CA GLY A 266 -7.46 -0.44 -2.26
C GLY A 266 -7.59 -1.64 -1.32
N ASP A 267 -6.47 -2.31 -1.01
CA ASP A 267 -6.42 -3.47 -0.13
C ASP A 267 -6.09 -3.07 1.32
N PHE A 268 -6.34 -3.99 2.26
CA PHE A 268 -5.95 -3.83 3.66
C PHE A 268 -5.40 -5.13 4.26
N ASP A 269 -4.52 -4.98 5.26
CA ASP A 269 -4.02 -6.06 6.12
C ASP A 269 -4.56 -5.89 7.54
N ALA A 270 -5.04 -6.99 8.14
CA ALA A 270 -5.41 -7.04 9.56
C ALA A 270 -4.46 -7.98 10.33
N LEU A 271 -4.00 -7.53 11.50
CA LEU A 271 -3.03 -8.26 12.32
C LEU A 271 -3.41 -8.24 13.80
N GLY A 272 -3.24 -9.40 14.44
CA GLY A 272 -3.47 -9.60 15.88
C GLY A 272 -4.96 -9.76 16.21
N ASN A 273 -5.30 -10.87 16.89
CA ASN A 273 -6.66 -11.20 17.33
C ASN A 273 -7.75 -10.91 16.28
N VAL A 274 -7.51 -11.35 15.04
CA VAL A 274 -8.39 -11.03 13.90
C VAL A 274 -9.65 -11.90 13.95
N GLU A 275 -10.82 -11.26 13.94
CA GLU A 275 -12.12 -11.91 13.79
C GLU A 275 -12.91 -11.21 12.68
N MET A 276 -13.64 -11.98 11.86
CA MET A 276 -14.42 -11.46 10.73
C MET A 276 -15.82 -12.11 10.71
N GLU A 277 -16.83 -11.29 10.52
CA GLU A 277 -18.24 -11.68 10.33
C GLU A 277 -18.70 -11.27 8.93
N PHE A 278 -19.29 -12.21 8.19
CA PHE A 278 -19.82 -12.00 6.84
C PHE A 278 -20.99 -12.96 6.56
N ASP A 279 -21.87 -12.56 5.64
CA ASP A 279 -22.99 -13.38 5.20
C ASP A 279 -22.54 -14.47 4.21
N ILE A 280 -23.13 -15.66 4.31
CA ILE A 280 -22.94 -16.76 3.36
C ILE A 280 -24.28 -16.99 2.65
N ASP A 281 -24.39 -16.47 1.43
CA ASP A 281 -25.51 -16.74 0.51
C ASP A 281 -25.36 -18.07 -0.24
#